data_AF-A0A6I2RMJ9-F1
#
_entry.id   AF-A0A6I2RMJ9-F1
#
_cell.length_a   1.000
_cell.length_b   1.000
_cell.length_c   1.000
_cell.angle_alpha   90.00
_cell.angle_beta   90.00
_cell.angle_gamma   90.00
#
_symmetry.space_group_name_H-M   'P 1'
#
loop_
_entity.id
_entity.type
_entity.pdbx_description
1 polymer ?
#
loop_
_entity_poly.entity_id
_entity_poly.type
_entity_poly.pdbx_seq_one_letter_code
_entity_poly.pdbx_strand_id
1 'polypeptide(L)' 'MAEERNLWIRLGAMLRITVEEEAAIFCGDPAQAYAALKRSLSEGRYDFDGESYIPEVSIEDFNRKYRTNYCTEEIGVDL' A
#
# COMPACT_ATOMS: atom_id res chain seq x y z
N MET A 1 13.47 11.45 -22.72
CA MET A 1 13.11 10.48 -21.67
C MET A 1 12.26 11.23 -20.66
N ALA A 2 11.10 10.68 -20.28
CA ALA A 2 10.26 11.33 -19.27
C ALA A 2 10.99 11.35 -17.92
N GLU A 3 10.86 12.42 -17.15
CA GLU A 3 11.41 12.49 -15.80
C GLU A 3 10.56 11.60 -14.87
N GLU A 4 11.16 10.58 -14.27
CA GLU A 4 10.49 9.67 -13.35
C GLU A 4 10.37 10.29 -11.96
N ARG A 5 9.16 10.28 -11.38
CA ARG A 5 8.89 10.79 -10.03
C ARG A 5 8.15 9.73 -9.23
N ASN A 6 8.52 9.60 -7.97
CA ASN A 6 7.92 8.61 -7.07
C ASN A 6 6.71 9.24 -6.39
N LEU A 7 5.53 8.65 -6.63
CA LEU A 7 4.29 8.97 -5.95
C LEU A 7 3.92 7.80 -5.06
N TRP A 8 3.52 8.10 -3.82
CA TRP A 8 3.02 7.10 -2.91
C TRP A 8 1.50 6.99 -3.04
N ILE A 9 0.98 5.75 -3.05
CA ILE A 9 -0.44 5.45 -3.22
C ILE A 9 -0.87 4.38 -2.22
N ARG A 10 -2.14 4.38 -1.82
CA ARG A 10 -2.80 3.26 -1.15
C ARG A 10 -3.37 2.33 -2.21
N LEU A 11 -3.04 1.05 -2.11
CA LEU A 11 -3.61 0.00 -2.96
C LEU A 11 -4.52 -0.87 -2.11
N GLY A 12 -5.79 -0.93 -2.48
CA GLY A 12 -6.72 -1.95 -2.01
C GLY A 12 -6.29 -3.29 -2.57
N ALA A 13 -5.99 -4.24 -1.68
CA ALA A 13 -5.57 -5.57 -2.09
C ALA A 13 -6.11 -6.62 -1.11
N MET A 14 -6.58 -7.73 -1.66
CA MET A 14 -6.86 -8.92 -0.89
C MET A 14 -5.61 -9.79 -0.82
N LEU A 15 -5.16 -10.07 0.40
CA LEU A 15 -4.02 -10.94 0.67
C LEU A 15 -4.51 -12.35 1.01
N ARG A 16 -4.10 -13.34 0.22
CA ARG A 16 -4.38 -14.76 0.48
C ARG A 16 -3.38 -15.30 1.51
N ILE A 17 -3.85 -15.54 2.73
CA ILE A 17 -3.06 -16.07 3.85
C ILE A 17 -3.47 -17.51 4.21
N THR A 18 -2.56 -18.26 4.82
CA THR A 18 -2.85 -19.58 5.39
C THR A 18 -3.41 -19.45 6.82
N VAL A 19 -3.99 -20.53 7.35
CA VAL A 19 -4.54 -20.55 8.72
C VAL A 19 -3.42 -20.29 9.75
N GLU A 20 -2.22 -20.80 9.50
CA GLU A 20 -1.04 -20.56 10.34
C GLU A 20 -0.62 -19.08 10.32
N GLU A 21 -0.66 -18.45 9.15
CA GLU A 21 -0.33 -17.03 9.00
C GLU A 21 -1.40 -16.13 9.61
N GLU A 22 -2.67 -16.48 9.48
CA GLU A 22 -3.78 -15.81 10.15
C GLU A 22 -3.55 -15.77 11.67
N ALA A 23 -3.25 -16.93 12.27
CA ALA A 23 -2.95 -17.01 13.70
C ALA A 23 -1.70 -16.18 14.06
N ALA A 24 -0.65 -16.20 13.23
CA ALA A 24 0.55 -15.40 13.46
C ALA A 24 0.31 -13.89 13.35
N ILE A 25 -0.57 -13.46 12.44
CA ILE A 25 -0.91 -12.04 12.21
C ILE A 25 -1.77 -11.49 13.35
N PHE A 26 -2.81 -12.22 13.76
CA PHE A 26 -3.80 -11.71 14.70
C PHE A 26 -3.54 -12.09 16.16
N CYS A 27 -2.88 -13.22 16.40
CA CYS A 27 -2.62 -13.74 17.76
C CYS A 27 -1.13 -13.85 18.12
N GLY A 28 -0.24 -13.70 17.13
CA GLY A 28 1.21 -13.71 17.34
C GLY A 28 1.74 -12.40 17.96
N ASP A 29 3.02 -12.40 18.29
CA ASP A 29 3.72 -11.16 18.65
C ASP A 29 3.95 -10.27 17.40
N PRO A 30 4.28 -8.98 17.59
CA PRO A 30 4.47 -8.06 16.46
C PRO A 30 5.54 -8.50 15.45
N ALA A 31 6.57 -9.24 15.88
CA ALA A 31 7.61 -9.73 14.99
C ALA A 31 7.12 -10.90 14.13
N GLN A 32 6.29 -11.78 14.70
CA GLN A 32 5.64 -12.88 13.98
C GLN A 32 4.63 -12.34 12.96
N ALA A 33 3.78 -11.40 13.35
CA ALA A 33 2.83 -10.75 12.43
C ALA A 33 3.56 -10.06 11.27
N TYR A 34 4.63 -9.31 11.57
CA TYR A 34 5.47 -8.69 10.55
C TYR A 34 6.09 -9.72 9.60
N ALA A 35 6.65 -10.81 10.12
CA ALA A 35 7.27 -11.86 9.32
C ALA A 35 6.26 -12.56 8.40
N ALA A 36 5.07 -12.88 8.91
CA ALA A 36 3.99 -13.50 8.15
C ALA A 36 3.48 -12.60 7.02
N LEU A 37 3.24 -11.31 7.29
CA LEU A 37 2.82 -10.34 6.28
C LEU A 37 3.90 -10.15 5.21
N LYS A 38 5.15 -9.95 5.63
CA LYS A 38 6.28 -9.77 4.70
C LYS A 38 6.44 -10.98 3.78
N ARG A 39 6.32 -12.19 4.33
CA ARG A 39 6.38 -13.42 3.55
C ARG A 39 5.25 -13.49 2.52
N SER A 40 4.01 -13.30 2.96
CA SER A 40 2.82 -13.37 2.08
C SER A 40 2.90 -12.37 0.92
N LEU A 41 3.37 -11.14 1.19
CA LEU A 41 3.59 -10.11 0.18
C LEU A 41 4.74 -10.47 -0.77
N SER A 42 5.85 -11.00 -0.25
CA SER A 42 7.01 -11.38 -1.08
C SER A 42 6.71 -12.57 -2.00
N GLU A 43 5.79 -13.45 -1.59
CA GLU A 43 5.28 -14.56 -2.39
C GLU A 43 4.25 -14.12 -3.45
N GLY A 44 3.85 -12.85 -3.46
CA GLY A 44 2.89 -12.33 -4.43
C GLY A 44 1.48 -12.90 -4.27
N ARG A 45 1.11 -13.32 -3.05
CA ARG A 45 -0.22 -13.88 -2.75
C ARG A 45 -1.26 -12.81 -2.55
N TYR A 46 -1.28 -11.77 -3.38
CA TYR A 46 -2.26 -10.72 -3.32
C TYR A 46 -2.85 -10.45 -4.70
N ASP A 47 -4.11 -10.06 -4.70
CA ASP A 47 -4.83 -9.61 -5.87
C ASP A 47 -5.33 -8.19 -5.57
N PHE A 48 -5.21 -7.29 -6.55
CA PHE A 48 -5.75 -5.93 -6.39
C PHE A 48 -7.26 -6.05 -6.41
N ASP A 49 -7.87 -5.71 -5.28
CA ASP A 49 -9.29 -5.85 -5.03
C ASP A 49 -9.63 -4.88 -3.89
N GLY A 50 -10.39 -3.84 -4.25
CA GLY A 50 -10.82 -2.77 -3.35
C GLY A 50 -10.35 -1.37 -3.75
N GLU A 51 -10.81 -0.39 -2.96
CA GLU A 51 -10.57 1.02 -3.21
C GLU A 51 -9.07 1.35 -3.11
N SER A 52 -8.52 1.79 -4.23
CA SER A 52 -7.15 2.31 -4.31
C SER A 52 -7.20 3.80 -4.48
N TYR A 53 -6.38 4.54 -3.77
CA TYR A 53 -6.45 6.00 -3.81
C TYR A 53 -5.11 6.63 -3.50
N ILE A 54 -4.94 7.88 -3.95
CA ILE A 54 -3.81 8.73 -3.60
C ILE A 54 -4.25 9.60 -2.43
N PRO A 55 -3.74 9.38 -1.21
CA PRO A 55 -4.17 10.22 -0.09
C PRO A 55 -3.65 11.65 -0.25
N GLU A 56 -4.42 12.61 0.22
CA GLU A 56 -4.07 14.04 0.21
C GLU A 56 -2.65 14.30 0.73
N VAL A 57 -2.29 13.70 1.88
CA VAL A 57 -0.95 13.82 2.49
C VAL A 57 0.18 13.37 1.55
N SER A 58 -0.08 12.42 0.66
CA SER A 58 0.91 11.94 -0.32
C SER A 58 1.07 12.92 -1.47
N ILE A 59 0.01 13.64 -1.85
CA ILE A 59 0.06 14.71 -2.85
C ILE A 59 0.78 15.94 -2.28
N GLU A 60 0.52 16.29 -1.02
CA GLU A 60 1.25 17.35 -0.32
C GLU A 60 2.75 17.05 -0.23
N ASP A 61 3.10 15.82 0.15
CA ASP A 61 4.49 15.36 0.22
C ASP A 61 5.15 15.37 -1.15
N PHE A 62 4.43 14.98 -2.20
CA PHE A 62 4.89 15.05 -3.57
C PHE A 62 5.15 16.50 -4.01
N ASN A 63 4.20 17.40 -3.75
CA ASN A 63 4.31 18.83 -4.02
C ASN A 63 5.52 19.44 -3.32
N ARG A 64 5.73 19.11 -2.04
CA ARG A 64 6.89 19.55 -1.27
C ARG A 64 8.20 19.03 -1.86
N LYS A 65 8.26 17.74 -2.22
CA LYS A 65 9.47 17.08 -2.74
C LYS A 65 9.87 17.59 -4.11
N TYR A 66 8.90 17.77 -5.01
CA TYR A 66 9.15 18.14 -6.41
C TYR A 66 8.88 19.62 -6.71
N ARG A 67 8.56 20.42 -5.68
CA ARG A 67 8.21 21.85 -5.78
C ARG A 67 7.10 22.11 -6.80
N THR A 68 6.05 21.32 -6.72
CA THR A 68 4.83 21.46 -7.53
C THR A 68 3.68 22.00 -6.70
N ASN A 69 2.56 22.35 -7.35
CA ASN A 69 1.36 22.88 -6.69
C ASN A 69 0.09 22.21 -7.25
N TYR A 70 0.11 20.88 -7.31
CA TYR A 70 -1.04 20.09 -7.76
C TYR A 70 -2.15 20.12 -6.72
N CYS A 71 -3.40 19.99 -7.19
CA CYS A 71 -4.58 19.87 -6.35
C CYS A 71 -4.44 18.67 -5.41
N THR A 72 -4.75 18.85 -4.13
CA THR A 72 -4.59 17.85 -3.06
C THR A 72 -5.83 16.98 -2.83
N GLU A 73 -6.84 17.10 -3.69
CA GLU A 73 -8.02 16.26 -3.63
C GLU A 73 -7.65 14.78 -3.80
N GLU A 74 -8.29 13.92 -2.99
CA GLU A 74 -8.10 12.48 -3.06
C GLU A 74 -8.52 11.93 -4.42
N ILE A 75 -7.61 11.19 -5.06
CA ILE A 75 -7.86 10.56 -6.35
C ILE A 75 -8.02 9.06 -6.12
N GLY A 76 -9.26 8.58 -6.15
CA GLY A 76 -9.62 7.17 -6.05
C GLY A 76 -9.72 6.46 -7.40
N VAL A 77 -9.48 5.16 -7.39
CA VAL A 77 -9.64 4.22 -8.50
C VAL A 77 -10.17 2.90 -7.93
N ASP A 78 -11.21 2.37 -8.57
CA ASP A 78 -11.64 0.99 -8.38
C ASP A 78 -10.80 0.09 -9.29
N LEU A 79 -10.17 -0.93 -8.71
CA LEU A 79 -9.33 -1.92 -9.40
C LEU A 79 -10.07 -3.25 -9.57
#